data_AF-A0A0T5XCX3-F1
#
_entry.id   AF-A0A0T5XCX3-F1
#
_cell.length_a   1.000
_cell.length_b   1.000
_cell.length_c   1.000
_cell.angle_alpha   90.00
_cell.angle_beta   90.00
_cell.angle_gamma   90.00
#
_symmetry.space_group_name_H-M   'P 1'
#
loop_
_entity.id
_entity.type
_entity.pdbx_description
1 polymer ?
#
loop_
_entity_poly.entity_id
_entity_poly.type
_entity_poly.pdbx_seq_one_letter_code
_entity_poly.pdbx_strand_id
1 'polypeptide(L)'
;MKLRRTLLPLVVFFLLVLGALSFVEVAQGSQDKLESLSAERTGTIFLEGEMLGDLILGARARLDFLYIDDVLVKASISSGKTPDWLKWHLGHFGSLETEGKELFVLRYEVYKPWDFDPFKITVNGVCLTKEDILTGFNRFASGALPTGTVDSMAFTVPRSPDGLYNISYDEDHIEIDVKKIKRTK
;
A
#
# COMPACT_ATOMS: atom_id res chain seq x y z
N MET A 1 34.77 14.12 -52.37
CA MET A 1 33.46 14.54 -51.80
C MET A 1 32.55 13.31 -51.76
N LYS A 2 31.75 13.15 -50.69
CA LYS A 2 30.68 12.13 -50.50
C LYS A 2 31.11 10.74 -49.94
N LEU A 3 31.69 10.70 -48.75
CA LEU A 3 31.69 9.47 -47.94
C LEU A 3 31.45 9.78 -46.45
N ARG A 4 30.41 10.57 -46.14
CA ARG A 4 30.04 10.94 -44.76
C ARG A 4 28.53 10.93 -44.47
N ARG A 5 27.67 10.61 -45.45
CA ARG A 5 26.20 10.78 -45.31
C ARG A 5 25.42 9.50 -45.01
N THR A 6 26.00 8.31 -45.15
CA THR A 6 25.29 7.03 -44.98
C THR A 6 25.48 6.37 -43.61
N LEU A 7 26.47 6.78 -42.82
CA LEU A 7 26.73 6.23 -41.48
C LEU A 7 25.98 6.97 -40.35
N LEU A 8 25.55 8.21 -40.60
CA LEU A 8 24.82 9.04 -39.63
C LEU A 8 23.48 8.41 -39.16
N PRO A 9 22.61 7.87 -40.04
CA PRO A 9 21.33 7.30 -39.58
C PRO A 9 21.50 6.00 -38.78
N LEU A 10 22.54 5.21 -39.07
CA LEU A 10 22.81 3.96 -38.35
C LEU A 10 23.30 4.21 -36.92
N VAL A 11 24.15 5.22 -36.72
CA VAL A 11 24.64 5.63 -35.40
C VAL A 11 23.53 6.25 -34.56
N VAL A 12 22.65 7.06 -35.18
CA VAL A 12 21.47 7.63 -34.49
C VAL A 12 20.48 6.53 -34.09
N PHE A 13 20.25 5.54 -34.96
CA PHE A 13 19.41 4.38 -34.62
C PHE A 13 20.01 3.54 -33.49
N PHE A 14 21.31 3.27 -33.52
CA PHE A 14 21.99 2.51 -32.47
C PHE A 14 21.98 3.25 -31.12
N LEU A 15 22.15 4.58 -31.12
CA LEU A 15 22.03 5.41 -29.91
C LEU A 15 20.59 5.47 -29.37
N LEU A 16 19.57 5.47 -30.24
CA LEU A 16 18.17 5.41 -29.82
C LEU A 16 17.81 4.06 -29.17
N VAL A 17 18.33 2.95 -29.71
CA VAL A 17 18.10 1.61 -29.17
C VAL A 17 18.83 1.40 -27.83
N LEU A 18 20.08 1.87 -27.69
CA LEU A 18 20.82 1.85 -26.42
C LEU A 18 20.21 2.76 -25.35
N GLY A 19 19.69 3.92 -25.75
CA GLY A 19 18.91 4.78 -24.87
C GLY A 19 17.67 4.07 -24.34
N ALA A 20 16.87 3.45 -25.23
CA ALA A 20 15.64 2.74 -24.88
C ALA A 20 15.86 1.56 -23.91
N LEU A 21 16.96 0.80 -24.08
CA LEU A 21 17.27 -0.33 -23.18
C LEU A 21 17.63 0.13 -21.76
N SER A 22 18.31 1.27 -21.62
CA SER A 22 18.70 1.82 -20.30
C SER A 22 17.49 2.31 -19.49
N PHE A 23 16.40 2.73 -20.14
CA PHE A 23 15.18 3.16 -19.45
C PHE A 23 14.34 1.98 -18.92
N VAL A 24 14.45 0.79 -19.53
CA VAL A 24 13.66 -0.38 -19.13
C VAL A 24 14.16 -0.97 -17.81
N GLU A 25 15.47 -1.08 -17.61
CA GLU A 25 16.04 -1.60 -16.35
C GLU A 25 15.74 -0.71 -15.14
N VAL A 26 15.84 0.62 -15.32
CA VAL A 26 15.51 1.59 -14.26
C VAL A 26 14.03 1.50 -13.86
N ALA A 27 13.14 1.30 -14.83
CA ALA A 27 11.69 1.18 -14.58
C ALA A 27 11.28 -0.15 -13.94
N GLN A 28 12.07 -1.22 -14.09
CA GLN A 28 11.86 -2.48 -13.38
C GLN A 28 12.37 -2.39 -11.94
N GLY A 29 13.61 -1.93 -11.74
CA GLY A 29 14.18 -1.79 -10.39
C GLY A 29 13.38 -0.86 -9.48
N SER A 30 12.73 0.18 -10.04
CA SER A 30 11.87 1.05 -9.24
C SER A 30 10.51 0.43 -8.88
N GLN A 31 10.00 -0.52 -9.68
CA GLN A 31 8.77 -1.24 -9.37
C GLN A 31 9.01 -2.27 -8.28
N ASP A 32 10.07 -3.07 -8.41
CA ASP A 32 10.45 -4.09 -7.41
C ASP A 32 10.71 -3.43 -6.04
N LYS A 33 11.25 -2.21 -6.06
CA LYS A 33 11.42 -1.39 -4.85
C LYS A 33 10.09 -0.96 -4.24
N LEU A 34 9.12 -0.53 -5.04
CA LEU A 34 7.79 -0.17 -4.51
C LEU A 34 7.08 -1.39 -3.90
N GLU A 35 7.13 -2.52 -4.58
CA GLU A 35 6.50 -3.77 -4.12
C GLU A 35 7.14 -4.27 -2.82
N SER A 36 8.48 -4.29 -2.74
CA SER A 36 9.20 -4.70 -1.52
C SER A 36 8.93 -3.76 -0.34
N LEU A 37 8.93 -2.43 -0.56
CA LEU A 37 8.60 -1.47 0.49
C LEU A 37 7.15 -1.60 0.96
N SER A 38 6.22 -1.87 0.04
CA SER A 38 4.80 -2.09 0.36
C SER A 38 4.65 -3.36 1.20
N ALA A 39 5.32 -4.45 0.82
CA ALA A 39 5.29 -5.71 1.57
C ALA A 39 5.88 -5.55 2.99
N GLU A 40 7.00 -4.84 3.15
CA GLU A 40 7.60 -4.55 4.46
C GLU A 40 6.68 -3.75 5.39
N ARG A 41 5.83 -2.90 4.82
CA ARG A 41 4.91 -1.99 5.54
C ARG A 41 3.51 -2.54 5.73
N THR A 42 3.23 -3.73 5.18
CA THR A 42 1.90 -4.33 5.23
C THR A 42 1.84 -5.39 6.31
N GLY A 43 0.92 -5.22 7.25
CA GLY A 43 0.46 -6.33 8.09
C GLY A 43 -0.87 -6.85 7.55
N THR A 44 -1.04 -8.17 7.53
CA THR A 44 -2.24 -8.80 6.97
C THR A 44 -3.00 -9.59 8.03
N ILE A 45 -4.31 -9.34 8.13
CA ILE A 45 -5.26 -10.16 8.88
C ILE A 45 -6.06 -11.01 7.89
N PHE A 46 -6.21 -12.30 8.18
CA PHE A 46 -7.12 -13.19 7.48
C PHE A 46 -8.27 -13.56 8.40
N LEU A 47 -9.40 -12.87 8.26
CA LEU A 47 -10.54 -13.01 9.17
C LEU A 47 -11.09 -14.44 9.17
N GLU A 48 -11.26 -15.03 10.34
CA GLU A 48 -11.70 -16.45 10.50
C GLU A 48 -10.81 -17.46 9.76
N GLY A 49 -9.59 -17.05 9.37
CA GLY A 49 -8.66 -17.90 8.66
C GLY A 49 -7.87 -18.79 9.61
N GLU A 50 -7.77 -20.07 9.30
CA GLU A 50 -6.87 -20.99 10.01
C GLU A 50 -5.61 -21.26 9.19
N MET A 51 -4.45 -21.21 9.84
CA MET A 51 -3.18 -21.58 9.21
C MET A 51 -3.00 -23.10 9.20
N LEU A 52 -2.78 -23.67 8.01
CA LEU A 52 -2.38 -25.05 7.81
C LEU A 52 -1.05 -25.08 7.05
N GLY A 53 0.05 -25.10 7.80
CA GLY A 53 1.39 -24.89 7.22
C GLY A 53 1.48 -23.48 6.62
N ASP A 54 1.76 -23.40 5.33
CA ASP A 54 1.85 -22.14 4.59
C ASP A 54 0.52 -21.73 3.92
N LEU A 55 -0.55 -22.49 4.13
CA LEU A 55 -1.86 -22.25 3.53
C LEU A 55 -2.82 -21.64 4.55
N ILE A 56 -3.66 -20.71 4.08
CA ILE A 56 -4.74 -20.13 4.88
C ILE A 56 -6.07 -20.68 4.40
N LEU A 57 -6.77 -21.34 5.30
CA LEU A 57 -8.03 -22.00 5.02
C LEU A 57 -9.20 -21.23 5.62
N GLY A 58 -10.31 -21.21 4.89
CA GLY A 58 -11.58 -20.76 5.46
C GLY A 58 -11.72 -19.25 5.66
N ALA A 59 -10.71 -18.44 5.38
CA ALA A 59 -10.76 -16.99 5.58
C ALA A 59 -12.00 -16.35 4.94
N ARG A 60 -12.68 -15.50 5.71
CA ARG A 60 -13.83 -14.71 5.26
C ARG A 60 -13.41 -13.51 4.42
N ALA A 61 -12.34 -12.83 4.83
CA ALA A 61 -11.73 -11.73 4.10
C ALA A 61 -10.24 -11.61 4.43
N ARG A 62 -9.47 -10.98 3.54
CA ARG A 62 -8.10 -10.51 3.80
C ARG A 62 -8.12 -9.01 4.03
N LEU A 63 -7.49 -8.55 5.11
CA LEU A 63 -7.31 -7.14 5.45
C LEU A 63 -5.82 -6.80 5.46
N ASP A 64 -5.37 -6.03 4.49
CA ASP A 64 -3.98 -5.57 4.35
C ASP A 64 -3.87 -4.14 4.87
N PHE A 65 -3.21 -3.97 6.01
CA PHE A 65 -2.94 -2.68 6.64
C PHE A 65 -1.56 -2.18 6.24
N LEU A 66 -1.53 -1.23 5.32
CA LEU A 66 -0.30 -0.64 4.79
C LEU A 66 0.04 0.66 5.52
N TYR A 67 1.18 0.69 6.20
CA TYR A 67 1.74 1.91 6.76
C TYR A 67 2.34 2.83 5.68
N ILE A 68 2.01 4.12 5.70
CA ILE A 68 2.48 5.10 4.72
C ILE A 68 3.55 6.03 5.32
N ASP A 69 4.76 5.98 4.76
CA ASP A 69 5.88 6.86 5.10
C ASP A 69 6.43 7.63 3.89
N ASP A 70 7.38 8.53 4.16
CA ASP A 70 8.02 9.35 3.13
C ASP A 70 8.74 8.51 2.07
N VAL A 71 9.29 7.36 2.48
CA VAL A 71 10.03 6.44 1.60
C VAL A 71 9.09 5.79 0.61
N LEU A 72 7.95 5.28 1.08
CA LEU A 72 6.96 4.65 0.23
C LEU A 72 6.35 5.65 -0.76
N VAL A 73 6.04 6.87 -0.31
CA VAL A 73 5.53 7.94 -1.18
C VAL A 73 6.56 8.30 -2.27
N LYS A 74 7.84 8.42 -1.92
CA LYS A 74 8.89 8.70 -2.93
C LYS A 74 9.07 7.53 -3.91
N ALA A 75 9.02 6.30 -3.41
CA ALA A 75 9.12 5.10 -4.24
C ALA A 75 7.92 4.97 -5.19
N SER A 76 6.71 5.32 -4.74
CA SER A 76 5.51 5.28 -5.57
C SER A 76 5.63 6.26 -6.74
N ILE A 77 6.00 7.52 -6.47
CA ILE A 77 6.26 8.53 -7.49
C ILE A 77 7.35 8.07 -8.47
N SER A 78 8.45 7.51 -7.94
CA SER A 78 9.60 7.09 -8.76
C SER A 78 9.27 5.89 -9.66
N SER A 79 8.40 4.99 -9.21
CA SER A 79 8.02 3.79 -9.97
C SER A 79 7.27 4.11 -11.27
N GLY A 80 6.50 5.21 -11.29
CA GLY A 80 5.54 5.51 -12.35
C GLY A 80 4.41 4.46 -12.52
N LYS A 81 4.37 3.43 -11.67
CA LYS A 81 3.54 2.22 -11.80
C LYS A 81 2.74 1.91 -10.52
N THR A 82 2.58 2.90 -9.65
CA THR A 82 1.77 2.76 -8.45
C THR A 82 0.34 2.32 -8.80
N PRO A 83 -0.21 1.31 -8.13
CA PRO A 83 -1.60 0.91 -8.34
C PRO A 83 -2.56 2.07 -8.07
N ASP A 84 -3.64 2.16 -8.85
CA ASP A 84 -4.55 3.30 -8.78
C ASP A 84 -5.25 3.42 -7.42
N TRP A 85 -5.57 2.29 -6.78
CA TRP A 85 -6.11 2.29 -5.42
C TRP A 85 -5.17 2.99 -4.44
N LEU A 86 -3.86 2.76 -4.55
CA LEU A 86 -2.87 3.34 -3.66
C LEU A 86 -2.61 4.82 -4.00
N LYS A 87 -2.52 5.17 -5.29
CA LYS A 87 -2.29 6.56 -5.74
C LYS A 87 -3.26 7.55 -5.08
N TRP A 88 -4.53 7.19 -5.01
CA TRP A 88 -5.55 8.06 -4.43
C TRP A 88 -5.31 8.29 -2.93
N HIS A 89 -5.03 7.23 -2.17
CA HIS A 89 -4.77 7.32 -0.73
C HIS A 89 -3.48 8.04 -0.37
N LEU A 90 -2.44 7.93 -1.20
CA LEU A 90 -1.17 8.64 -0.99
C LEU A 90 -1.35 10.16 -1.01
N GLY A 91 -2.41 10.68 -1.63
CA GLY A 91 -2.74 12.11 -1.61
C GLY A 91 -3.04 12.67 -0.21
N HIS A 92 -3.37 11.81 0.76
CA HIS A 92 -3.55 12.23 2.14
C HIS A 92 -2.23 12.48 2.88
N PHE A 93 -1.11 11.94 2.39
CA PHE A 93 0.18 12.09 3.07
C PHE A 93 0.64 13.54 3.09
N GLY A 94 0.85 14.11 4.28
CA GLY A 94 1.25 15.50 4.47
C GLY A 94 0.10 16.50 4.41
N SER A 95 -1.16 16.03 4.41
CA SER A 95 -2.35 16.86 4.61
C SER A 95 -2.47 17.31 6.07
N LEU A 96 -3.31 18.32 6.33
CA LEU A 96 -3.57 18.82 7.70
C LEU A 96 -4.13 17.72 8.60
N GLU A 97 -4.93 16.82 8.05
CA GLU A 97 -5.54 15.69 8.73
C GLU A 97 -4.52 14.64 9.20
N THR A 98 -3.33 14.63 8.59
CA THR A 98 -2.21 13.73 8.96
C THR A 98 -1.18 14.38 9.87
N GLU A 99 -1.33 15.67 10.20
CA GLU A 99 -0.35 16.38 11.04
C GLU A 99 -0.30 15.77 12.45
N GLY A 100 0.91 15.38 12.89
CA GLY A 100 1.11 14.75 14.19
C GLY A 100 0.57 13.32 14.33
N LYS A 101 -0.01 12.75 13.26
CA LYS A 101 -0.54 11.39 13.19
C LYS A 101 0.35 10.50 12.32
N GLU A 102 0.07 9.20 12.32
CA GLU A 102 0.54 8.26 11.29
C GLU A 102 -0.62 7.92 10.34
N LEU A 103 -0.29 7.66 9.07
CA LEU A 103 -1.24 7.33 8.01
C LEU A 103 -1.16 5.85 7.68
N PHE A 104 -2.33 5.21 7.63
CA PHE A 104 -2.50 3.83 7.18
C PHE A 104 -3.52 3.76 6.06
N VAL A 105 -3.36 2.75 5.19
CA VAL A 105 -4.35 2.37 4.21
C VAL A 105 -4.74 0.93 4.47
N LEU A 106 -6.02 0.70 4.75
CA LEU A 106 -6.59 -0.64 4.72
C LEU A 106 -6.98 -0.95 3.28
N ARG A 107 -6.49 -2.06 2.73
CA ARG A 107 -7.06 -2.70 1.54
C ARG A 107 -7.69 -4.01 1.98
N TYR A 108 -8.90 -4.30 1.51
CA TYR A 108 -9.57 -5.54 1.85
C TYR A 108 -10.08 -6.29 0.63
N GLU A 109 -10.15 -7.61 0.76
CA GLU A 109 -10.68 -8.53 -0.26
C GLU A 109 -11.60 -9.55 0.42
N VAL A 110 -12.85 -9.63 -0.05
CA VAL A 110 -13.90 -10.45 0.56
C VAL A 110 -14.00 -11.81 -0.14
N TYR A 111 -13.78 -12.90 0.59
CA TYR A 111 -13.88 -14.27 0.07
C TYR A 111 -15.25 -14.89 0.33
N LYS A 112 -15.87 -14.55 1.47
CA LYS A 112 -17.24 -14.95 1.83
C LYS A 112 -18.03 -13.72 2.25
N PRO A 113 -19.37 -13.68 2.07
CA PRO A 113 -20.17 -12.54 2.49
C PRO A 113 -19.84 -12.09 3.92
N TRP A 114 -19.63 -10.80 4.09
CA TRP A 114 -19.09 -10.22 5.31
C TRP A 114 -19.70 -8.85 5.56
N ASP A 115 -20.09 -8.59 6.81
CA ASP A 115 -20.57 -7.28 7.23
C ASP A 115 -19.37 -6.47 7.75
N PHE A 116 -18.82 -5.63 6.88
CA PHE A 116 -17.65 -4.82 7.20
C PHE A 116 -18.06 -3.55 7.96
N ASP A 117 -17.62 -3.44 9.19
CA ASP A 117 -17.74 -2.24 10.01
C ASP A 117 -16.35 -1.66 10.29
N PRO A 118 -15.97 -0.52 9.67
CA PRO A 118 -14.65 0.07 9.88
C PRO A 118 -14.40 0.51 11.32
N PHE A 119 -15.44 0.71 12.14
CA PHE A 119 -15.32 1.12 13.53
C PHE A 119 -14.99 -0.06 14.48
N LYS A 120 -15.01 -1.29 13.97
CA LYS A 120 -14.45 -2.46 14.67
C LYS A 120 -12.93 -2.54 14.59
N ILE A 121 -12.29 -1.74 13.73
CA ILE A 121 -10.84 -1.62 13.71
C ILE A 121 -10.41 -0.94 15.00
N THR A 122 -9.57 -1.62 15.78
CA THR A 122 -8.92 -0.99 16.92
C THR A 122 -7.43 -0.82 16.64
N VAL A 123 -6.88 0.30 17.08
CA VAL A 123 -5.44 0.55 17.06
C VAL A 123 -4.98 0.89 18.45
N ASN A 124 -4.06 0.09 18.99
CA ASN A 124 -3.60 0.18 20.38
C ASN A 124 -4.76 0.17 21.39
N GLY A 125 -5.79 -0.64 21.11
CA GLY A 125 -6.96 -0.83 21.97
C GLY A 125 -8.03 0.26 21.86
N VAL A 126 -7.89 1.22 20.95
CA VAL A 126 -8.87 2.29 20.71
C VAL A 126 -9.52 2.09 19.35
N CYS A 127 -10.86 2.07 19.30
CA CYS A 127 -11.60 1.99 18.04
C CYS A 127 -11.37 3.24 17.18
N LEU A 128 -11.34 3.06 15.85
CA LEU A 128 -11.39 4.18 14.93
C LEU A 128 -12.69 4.98 15.12
N THR A 129 -12.58 6.29 14.96
CA THR A 129 -13.72 7.20 14.88
C THR A 129 -13.95 7.67 13.45
N LYS A 130 -15.04 8.41 13.22
CA LYS A 130 -15.34 8.96 11.90
C LYS A 130 -14.25 9.95 11.46
N GLU A 131 -13.70 10.69 12.40
CA GLU A 131 -12.66 11.70 12.20
C GLU A 131 -11.30 11.09 11.87
N ASP A 132 -11.09 9.82 12.20
CA ASP A 132 -9.86 9.10 11.89
C ASP A 132 -9.85 8.60 10.44
N ILE A 133 -11.02 8.35 9.84
CA ILE A 133 -11.16 7.84 8.47
C ILE A 133 -11.15 9.02 7.48
N LEU A 134 -10.12 9.04 6.63
CA LEU A 134 -9.90 10.11 5.65
C LEU A 134 -10.67 9.87 4.35
N THR A 135 -10.93 8.61 4.02
CA THR A 135 -11.75 8.25 2.86
C THR A 135 -13.22 8.48 3.17
N GLY A 136 -13.89 9.34 2.41
CA GLY A 136 -15.33 9.54 2.57
C GLY A 136 -16.09 8.22 2.47
N PHE A 137 -17.05 7.97 3.38
CA PHE A 137 -17.82 6.72 3.48
C PHE A 137 -18.61 6.33 2.23
N ASN A 138 -18.79 7.25 1.28
CA ASN A 138 -19.39 6.96 -0.02
C ASN A 138 -18.36 6.54 -1.09
N ARG A 139 -17.08 6.43 -0.74
CA ARG A 139 -15.97 6.10 -1.64
C ARG A 139 -15.33 4.75 -1.36
N PHE A 140 -15.75 4.06 -0.30
CA PHE A 140 -15.37 2.68 -0.04
C PHE A 140 -16.61 1.87 0.35
N ALA A 141 -16.64 0.58 0.02
CA ALA A 141 -17.74 -0.28 0.42
C ALA A 141 -17.71 -0.58 1.94
N SER A 142 -18.86 -0.61 2.60
CA SER A 142 -19.00 -1.02 4.00
C SER A 142 -20.41 -1.59 4.23
N GLY A 143 -20.62 -2.21 5.38
CA GLY A 143 -21.81 -3.00 5.66
C GLY A 143 -21.76 -4.36 4.96
N ALA A 144 -22.90 -4.84 4.48
CA ALA A 144 -23.00 -6.15 3.85
C ALA A 144 -22.27 -6.22 2.49
N LEU A 145 -21.09 -6.84 2.46
CA LEU A 145 -20.25 -7.01 1.29
C LEU A 145 -20.42 -8.41 0.67
N PRO A 146 -20.62 -8.53 -0.65
CA PRO A 146 -20.59 -9.82 -1.34
C PRO A 146 -19.16 -10.34 -1.55
N THR A 147 -19.03 -11.65 -1.78
CA THR A 147 -17.77 -12.27 -2.25
C THR A 147 -17.23 -11.56 -3.50
N GLY A 148 -15.91 -11.40 -3.55
CA GLY A 148 -15.18 -10.75 -4.64
C GLY A 148 -15.07 -9.23 -4.49
N THR A 149 -15.66 -8.64 -3.44
CA THR A 149 -15.51 -7.20 -3.16
C THR A 149 -14.05 -6.90 -2.82
N VAL A 150 -13.46 -5.94 -3.51
CA VAL A 150 -12.12 -5.41 -3.24
C VAL A 150 -12.21 -3.89 -3.17
N ASP A 151 -11.78 -3.30 -2.07
CA ASP A 151 -11.75 -1.85 -1.90
C ASP A 151 -10.65 -1.44 -0.91
N SER A 152 -10.55 -0.14 -0.65
CA SER A 152 -9.56 0.41 0.26
C SER A 152 -10.00 1.72 0.91
N MET A 153 -9.53 1.96 2.13
CA MET A 153 -9.76 3.20 2.87
C MET A 153 -8.50 3.65 3.60
N ALA A 154 -8.25 4.95 3.60
CA ALA A 154 -7.22 5.60 4.38
C ALA A 154 -7.76 6.03 5.74
N PHE A 155 -6.96 5.84 6.78
CA PHE A 155 -7.25 6.31 8.13
C PHE A 155 -5.97 6.76 8.83
N THR A 156 -6.14 7.55 9.89
CA THR A 156 -5.04 8.09 10.69
C THR A 156 -5.13 7.61 12.12
N VAL A 157 -3.98 7.53 12.77
CA VAL A 157 -3.88 7.19 14.19
C VAL A 157 -2.90 8.12 14.89
N PRO A 158 -3.10 8.43 16.18
CA PRO A 158 -2.11 9.17 16.96
C PRO A 158 -0.75 8.47 16.93
N ARG A 159 0.34 9.25 16.88
CA ARG A 159 1.69 8.69 16.92
C ARG A 159 1.92 7.95 18.23
N SER A 160 2.25 6.66 18.13
CA SER A 160 2.71 5.88 19.28
C SER A 160 4.15 6.27 19.67
N PRO A 161 4.46 6.54 20.95
CA PRO A 161 5.81 6.87 21.40
C PRO A 161 6.84 5.76 21.16
N ASP A 162 6.42 4.51 21.27
CA ASP A 162 7.26 3.34 20.99
C ASP A 162 7.36 3.00 19.50
N GLY A 163 6.45 3.55 18.67
CA GLY A 163 6.36 3.25 17.24
C GLY A 163 5.68 1.91 16.93
N LEU A 164 4.98 1.33 17.90
CA LEU A 164 4.26 0.08 17.77
C LEU A 164 2.77 0.33 17.59
N TYR A 165 2.18 -0.36 16.61
CA TYR A 165 0.74 -0.32 16.36
C TYR A 165 0.19 -1.72 16.37
N ASN A 166 -0.59 -2.03 17.42
CA ASN A 166 -1.39 -3.23 17.51
C ASN A 166 -2.72 -2.93 16.84
N ILE A 167 -2.92 -3.48 15.64
CA ILE A 167 -4.15 -3.29 14.87
C ILE A 167 -4.96 -4.57 14.97
N SER A 168 -6.24 -4.45 15.32
CA SER A 168 -7.15 -5.59 15.38
C SER A 168 -8.44 -5.33 14.62
N TYR A 169 -9.08 -6.42 14.19
CA TYR A 169 -10.46 -6.43 13.72
C TYR A 169 -11.13 -7.68 14.27
N ASP A 170 -12.22 -7.51 15.03
CA ASP A 170 -12.81 -8.59 15.84
C ASP A 170 -11.73 -9.25 16.75
N GLU A 171 -11.50 -10.56 16.61
CA GLU A 171 -10.55 -11.33 17.44
C GLU A 171 -9.13 -11.37 16.85
N ASP A 172 -9.00 -11.06 15.55
CA ASP A 172 -7.74 -11.13 14.82
C ASP A 172 -6.93 -9.85 14.99
N HIS A 173 -5.60 -9.97 15.07
CA HIS A 173 -4.70 -8.84 15.28
C HIS A 173 -3.34 -9.01 14.59
N ILE A 174 -2.69 -7.88 14.35
CA ILE A 174 -1.33 -7.76 13.82
C ILE A 174 -0.57 -6.68 14.58
N GLU A 175 0.75 -6.73 14.48
CA GLU A 175 1.65 -5.72 15.02
C GLU A 175 2.46 -5.09 13.88
N ILE A 176 2.49 -3.75 13.83
CA ILE A 176 3.32 -2.99 12.90
C ILE A 176 4.29 -2.11 13.70
N ASP A 177 5.58 -2.42 13.63
CA ASP A 177 6.67 -1.61 14.21
C ASP A 177 7.23 -0.62 13.18
N VAL A 178 6.76 0.62 13.25
CA VAL A 178 7.20 1.67 12.31
C VAL A 178 8.62 2.15 12.59
N LYS A 179 9.18 1.94 13.80
CA LYS A 179 10.58 2.28 14.07
C LYS A 179 11.50 1.27 13.41
N LYS A 180 11.15 -0.01 13.40
CA LYS A 180 11.87 -1.04 12.64
C LYS A 180 11.86 -0.71 11.15
N ILE A 181 10.68 -0.40 10.59
CA ILE A 181 10.53 0.02 9.18
C ILE A 181 11.40 1.25 8.87
N LYS A 182 11.41 2.27 9.74
CA LYS A 182 12.20 3.50 9.55
C LYS A 182 13.72 3.28 9.72
N ARG A 183 14.14 2.21 10.40
CA ARG A 183 15.55 1.86 10.68
C ARG A 183 16.21 1.03 9.59
N THR A 184 15.48 0.36 8.70
CA THR A 184 16.02 -0.40 7.56
C THR A 184 16.62 0.51 6.46
N LYS A 185 17.10 1.71 6.82
CA LYS A 185 17.70 2.71 5.93
C LYS A 185 19.23 2.63 5.95
#